data_AF-A0A1G5CRX0-F1
#
_entry.id   AF-A0A1G5CRX0-F1
#
_cell.length_a   1.000
_cell.length_b   1.000
_cell.length_c   1.000
_cell.angle_alpha   90.00
_cell.angle_beta   90.00
_cell.angle_gamma   90.00
#
_symmetry.space_group_name_H-M   'P 1'
#
loop_
_entity.id
_entity.type
_entity.pdbx_description
1 polymer ?
#
loop_
_entity_poly.entity_id
_entity_poly.type
_entity_poly.pdbx_seq_one_letter_code
_entity_poly.pdbx_strand_id
1 'polypeptide(L)'
;MSKVVDLKDYKELKQREFFINCYHFLNRNLNSKLDDLLLNTNQYFVNLLIRNDYDSGYVSYFQVPIITFIVTVFIRNSDLVDHFPEILQIDNDLNKTLFRNTLVKILETMNDECDYKKVDLQLKDELEITLDYIFENIMELVPYKIVFV
;
A
#
# COMPACT_ATOMS: atom_id res chain seq x y z
N MET A 1 -22.34 -18.08 -22.76
CA MET A 1 -20.93 -18.15 -23.23
C MET A 1 -20.04 -18.22 -22.00
N SER A 2 -19.42 -19.37 -21.75
CA SER A 2 -18.51 -19.58 -20.61
C SER A 2 -17.20 -18.84 -20.91
N LYS A 3 -16.91 -17.76 -20.18
CA LYS A 3 -15.56 -17.16 -20.24
C LYS A 3 -14.61 -18.14 -19.54
N VAL A 4 -13.71 -18.75 -20.30
CA VAL A 4 -12.56 -19.47 -19.74
C VAL A 4 -11.65 -18.39 -19.15
N VAL A 5 -11.70 -18.21 -17.83
CA VAL A 5 -10.78 -17.33 -17.12
C VAL A 5 -9.56 -18.16 -16.73
N ASP A 6 -8.37 -17.66 -17.03
CA ASP A 6 -7.14 -18.28 -16.56
C ASP A 6 -7.18 -18.36 -15.02
N LEU A 7 -6.88 -19.54 -14.47
CA LEU A 7 -6.86 -19.77 -13.02
C LEU A 7 -5.91 -18.81 -12.30
N LYS A 8 -4.84 -18.35 -12.97
CA LYS A 8 -3.91 -17.37 -12.41
C LYS A 8 -4.56 -15.99 -12.30
N ASP A 9 -5.15 -15.51 -13.39
CA ASP A 9 -5.85 -14.21 -13.43
C ASP A 9 -7.00 -14.18 -12.43
N TYR A 10 -7.73 -15.29 -12.29
CA TYR A 10 -8.79 -15.43 -11.31
C TYR A 10 -8.27 -15.29 -9.87
N LYS A 11 -7.14 -15.92 -9.54
CA LYS A 11 -6.53 -15.83 -8.21
C LYS A 11 -6.07 -14.41 -7.90
N GLU A 12 -5.39 -13.75 -8.84
CA GLU A 12 -4.93 -12.36 -8.68
C GLU A 12 -6.10 -11.40 -8.46
N LEU A 13 -7.19 -11.58 -9.22
CA LEU A 13 -8.41 -10.79 -9.06
C LEU A 13 -9.04 -11.02 -7.68
N LYS A 14 -9.15 -12.26 -7.21
CA LYS A 14 -9.68 -12.57 -5.87
C LYS A 14 -8.83 -12.03 -4.74
N GLN A 15 -7.50 -12.03 -4.89
CA GLN A 15 -6.61 -11.41 -3.92
C GLN A 15 -6.85 -9.89 -3.84
N ARG A 16 -6.96 -9.20 -4.97
CA ARG A 16 -7.28 -7.76 -4.99
C ARG A 16 -8.64 -7.46 -4.35
N GLU A 17 -9.67 -8.24 -4.69
CA GLU A 17 -11.00 -8.10 -4.08
C GLU A 17 -10.93 -8.28 -2.55
N PHE A 18 -10.15 -9.23 -2.06
CA PHE A 18 -9.96 -9.44 -0.62
C PHE A 18 -9.43 -8.18 0.07
N PHE A 19 -8.32 -7.61 -0.40
CA PHE A 19 -7.73 -6.40 0.19
C PHE A 19 -8.67 -5.21 0.13
N ILE A 20 -9.35 -5.00 -1.00
CA ILE A 20 -10.32 -3.90 -1.16
C ILE A 20 -11.50 -4.07 -0.19
N ASN A 21 -12.03 -5.28 -0.05
CA ASN A 21 -13.13 -5.55 0.88
C ASN A 21 -12.71 -5.35 2.34
N CYS A 22 -11.50 -5.78 2.72
CA CYS A 22 -10.95 -5.52 4.04
C CYS A 22 -10.82 -4.02 4.31
N TYR A 23 -10.30 -3.25 3.34
CA TYR A 23 -10.20 -1.80 3.46
C TYR A 23 -11.56 -1.14 3.67
N HIS A 24 -12.58 -1.50 2.87
CA HIS A 24 -13.92 -0.95 3.02
C HIS A 24 -14.55 -1.33 4.36
N PHE A 25 -14.34 -2.57 4.81
CA PHE A 25 -14.78 -3.01 6.13
C PHE A 25 -14.15 -2.15 7.23
N LEU A 26 -12.82 -1.95 7.20
CA LEU A 26 -12.12 -1.12 8.18
C LEU A 26 -12.60 0.31 8.16
N ASN A 27 -12.67 0.91 6.99
CA ASN A 27 -12.99 2.31 6.83
C ASN A 27 -14.43 2.62 7.32
N ARG A 28 -15.37 1.71 7.09
CA ARG A 28 -16.73 1.81 7.63
C ARG A 28 -16.73 1.80 9.17
N ASN A 29 -15.93 0.94 9.79
CA ASN A 29 -15.82 0.86 11.24
C ASN A 29 -15.03 2.03 11.86
N LEU A 30 -14.20 2.70 11.06
CA LEU A 30 -13.42 3.87 11.47
C LEU A 30 -14.07 5.21 11.08
N ASN A 31 -15.35 5.21 10.68
CA ASN A 31 -16.09 6.41 10.27
C ASN A 31 -15.38 7.22 9.18
N SER A 32 -14.95 6.55 8.11
CA SER A 32 -14.30 7.15 6.94
C SER A 32 -12.88 7.72 7.16
N LYS A 33 -12.29 7.56 8.34
CA LYS A 33 -10.94 8.08 8.63
C LYS A 33 -9.83 7.49 7.76
N LEU A 34 -10.00 6.29 7.20
CA LEU A 34 -9.01 5.72 6.28
C LEU A 34 -9.08 6.35 4.89
N ASP A 35 -10.25 6.84 4.47
CA ASP A 35 -10.35 7.62 3.22
C ASP A 35 -9.65 8.97 3.38
N ASP A 36 -9.81 9.63 4.54
CA ASP A 36 -9.10 10.87 4.85
C ASP A 36 -7.58 10.65 4.85
N LEU A 37 -7.12 9.58 5.48
CA LEU A 37 -5.72 9.17 5.46
C LEU A 37 -5.22 8.89 4.04
N LEU A 38 -5.99 8.17 3.22
CA LEU A 38 -5.64 7.85 1.84
C LEU A 38 -5.54 9.12 0.99
N LEU A 39 -6.44 10.09 1.18
CA LEU A 39 -6.42 11.38 0.50
C LEU A 39 -5.16 12.18 0.88
N ASN A 40 -4.84 12.25 2.17
CA ASN A 40 -3.61 12.89 2.64
C ASN A 40 -2.36 12.20 2.07
N THR A 41 -2.33 10.87 2.13
CA THR A 41 -1.25 10.03 1.57
C THR A 41 -1.03 10.31 0.08
N ASN A 42 -2.11 10.38 -0.70
CA ASN A 42 -2.03 10.72 -2.12
C ASN A 42 -1.44 12.13 -2.33
N GLN A 43 -1.82 13.12 -1.50
CA GLN A 43 -1.24 14.46 -1.58
C GLN A 43 0.27 14.46 -1.28
N TYR A 44 0.72 13.69 -0.29
CA TYR A 44 2.15 13.53 -0.02
C TYR A 44 2.89 12.95 -1.21
N PHE A 45 2.38 11.88 -1.81
CA PHE A 45 2.99 11.30 -3.00
C PHE A 45 2.97 12.24 -4.20
N VAL A 46 1.87 12.94 -4.47
CA VAL A 46 1.82 13.95 -5.54
C VAL A 46 2.90 15.01 -5.36
N ASN A 47 3.05 15.55 -4.15
CA ASN A 47 4.07 16.54 -3.85
C ASN A 47 5.49 15.99 -4.02
N LEU A 48 5.72 14.75 -3.57
CA LEU A 48 7.00 14.06 -3.72
C LEU A 48 7.34 13.84 -5.20
N LEU A 49 6.39 13.42 -6.03
CA LEU A 49 6.59 13.25 -7.47
C LEU A 49 6.92 14.58 -8.15
N ILE A 50 6.16 15.64 -7.87
CA ILE A 50 6.38 16.98 -8.46
C ILE A 50 7.77 17.51 -8.10
N ARG A 51 8.21 17.35 -6.86
CA ARG A 51 9.54 17.83 -6.41
C ARG A 51 10.71 17.10 -7.06
N ASN A 52 10.48 15.88 -7.53
CA ASN A 52 11.49 15.02 -8.13
C ASN A 52 11.30 14.88 -9.66
N ASP A 53 10.56 15.82 -10.28
CA ASP A 53 10.33 15.90 -11.73
C ASP A 53 9.63 14.66 -12.35
N TYR A 54 8.81 13.95 -11.56
CA TYR A 54 7.94 12.88 -12.06
C TYR A 54 6.54 13.42 -12.41
N ASP A 55 5.86 12.73 -13.34
CA ASP A 55 4.45 13.00 -13.58
C ASP A 55 3.62 12.66 -12.33
N SER A 56 2.95 13.68 -11.78
CA SER A 56 2.04 13.55 -10.65
C SER A 56 0.91 12.53 -10.88
N GLY A 57 0.53 12.26 -12.13
CA GLY A 57 -0.45 11.24 -12.50
C GLY A 57 -0.04 9.82 -12.11
N TYR A 58 1.25 9.58 -11.88
CA TYR A 58 1.76 8.27 -11.44
C TYR A 58 1.24 7.86 -10.07
N VAL A 59 0.75 8.79 -9.25
CA VAL A 59 0.10 8.49 -7.97
C VAL A 59 -1.08 7.53 -8.12
N SER A 60 -1.75 7.51 -9.28
CA SER A 60 -2.86 6.59 -9.55
C SER A 60 -2.44 5.11 -9.46
N TYR A 61 -1.18 4.79 -9.78
CA TYR A 61 -0.61 3.44 -9.68
C TYR A 61 -0.28 3.04 -8.24
N PHE A 62 -0.22 4.00 -7.30
CA PHE A 62 0.11 3.73 -5.90
C PHE A 62 -1.11 3.30 -5.07
N GLN A 63 -2.33 3.49 -5.56
CA GLN A 63 -3.53 3.24 -4.75
C GLN A 63 -3.64 1.80 -4.24
N VAL A 64 -3.47 0.81 -5.12
CA VAL A 64 -3.53 -0.60 -4.72
C VAL A 64 -2.40 -0.95 -3.74
N PRO A 65 -1.14 -0.56 -3.98
CA PRO A 65 -0.05 -0.68 -2.99
C PRO A 65 -0.37 -0.04 -1.63
N ILE A 66 -0.91 1.19 -1.60
CA ILE A 66 -1.26 1.88 -0.34
C ILE A 66 -2.35 1.11 0.42
N ILE A 67 -3.42 0.70 -0.27
CA ILE A 67 -4.51 -0.08 0.34
C ILE A 67 -3.97 -1.39 0.91
N THR A 68 -3.12 -2.09 0.14
CA THR A 68 -2.49 -3.34 0.56
C THR A 68 -1.65 -3.13 1.81
N PHE A 69 -0.85 -2.06 1.85
CA PHE A 69 -0.02 -1.71 3.00
C PHE A 69 -0.86 -1.50 4.26
N ILE A 70 -1.90 -0.66 4.18
CA ILE A 70 -2.82 -0.36 5.30
C ILE A 70 -3.48 -1.63 5.83
N VAL A 71 -4.01 -2.46 4.93
CA VAL A 71 -4.71 -3.70 5.32
C VAL A 71 -3.75 -4.70 5.94
N THR A 72 -2.52 -4.83 5.43
CA THR A 72 -1.51 -5.72 6.04
C THR A 72 -1.12 -5.24 7.44
N VAL A 73 -0.97 -3.93 7.68
CA VAL A 73 -0.75 -3.39 9.05
C VAL A 73 -1.93 -3.76 9.95
N PHE A 74 -3.15 -3.61 9.47
CA PHE A 74 -4.35 -3.99 10.22
C PHE A 74 -4.39 -5.49 10.56
N ILE A 75 -4.16 -6.37 9.58
CA ILE A 75 -4.13 -7.82 9.82
C ILE A 75 -3.06 -8.12 10.86
N ARG A 76 -1.84 -7.59 10.70
CA ARG A 76 -0.73 -7.83 11.62
C ARG A 76 -1.00 -7.36 13.04
N ASN A 77 -1.71 -6.24 13.21
CA ASN A 77 -2.05 -5.66 14.50
C ASN A 77 -3.32 -6.24 15.12
N SER A 78 -3.96 -7.23 14.47
CA SER A 78 -5.19 -7.86 14.94
C SER A 78 -4.98 -9.35 15.23
N ASP A 79 -5.90 -9.94 15.99
CA ASP A 79 -6.01 -11.40 16.15
C ASP A 79 -6.30 -12.14 14.83
N LEU A 80 -6.64 -11.44 13.74
CA LEU A 80 -6.72 -12.05 12.40
C LEU A 80 -5.40 -12.66 11.96
N VAL A 81 -4.26 -12.17 12.46
CA VAL A 81 -2.93 -12.70 12.12
C VAL A 81 -2.81 -14.20 12.40
N ASP A 82 -3.49 -14.70 13.44
CA ASP A 82 -3.45 -16.10 13.85
C ASP A 82 -4.21 -17.02 12.88
N HIS A 83 -5.03 -16.46 11.99
CA HIS A 83 -5.71 -17.19 10.93
C HIS A 83 -4.86 -17.35 9.65
N PHE A 84 -3.69 -16.69 9.58
CA PHE A 84 -2.75 -16.83 8.48
C PHE A 84 -1.61 -17.78 8.83
N PRO A 85 -1.13 -18.60 7.86
CA PRO A 85 0.06 -19.42 8.05
C PRO A 85 1.26 -18.58 8.51
N GLU A 86 2.07 -19.08 9.45
CA GLU A 86 3.22 -18.35 10.00
C GLU A 86 4.17 -17.81 8.92
N ILE A 87 4.38 -18.57 7.84
CA ILE A 87 5.23 -18.17 6.70
C ILE A 87 4.71 -16.94 5.94
N LEU A 88 3.43 -16.61 6.10
CA LEU A 88 2.77 -15.45 5.49
C LEU A 88 2.53 -14.31 6.49
N GLN A 89 2.94 -14.46 7.75
CA GLN A 89 2.85 -13.40 8.74
C GLN A 89 3.98 -12.40 8.52
N ILE A 90 3.62 -11.23 7.99
CA ILE A 90 4.55 -10.14 7.70
C ILE A 90 4.48 -9.15 8.87
N ASP A 91 5.61 -8.86 9.51
CA ASP A 91 5.68 -7.79 10.50
C ASP A 91 5.61 -6.39 9.85
N ASN A 92 5.36 -5.36 10.66
CA ASN A 92 5.13 -4.01 10.14
C ASN A 92 6.37 -3.41 9.47
N ASP A 93 7.58 -3.73 9.94
CA ASP A 93 8.84 -3.21 9.38
C ASP A 93 9.12 -3.83 8.00
N LEU A 94 8.90 -5.15 7.88
CA LEU A 94 8.98 -5.87 6.62
C LEU A 94 7.90 -5.39 5.65
N ASN A 95 6.66 -5.19 6.12
CA ASN A 95 5.57 -4.66 5.30
C ASN A 95 5.92 -3.27 4.74
N LYS A 96 6.44 -2.36 5.58
CA LYS A 96 6.91 -1.02 5.16
C LYS A 96 8.02 -1.12 4.11
N THR A 97 8.98 -2.02 4.33
CA THR A 97 10.09 -2.28 3.39
C THR A 97 9.57 -2.78 2.04
N LEU A 98 8.63 -3.73 2.03
CA LEU A 98 8.02 -4.27 0.81
C LEU A 98 7.22 -3.19 0.06
N PHE A 99 6.48 -2.36 0.80
CA PHE A 99 5.72 -1.26 0.23
C PHE A 99 6.65 -0.24 -0.45
N ARG A 100 7.71 0.21 0.22
CA ARG A 100 8.74 1.06 -0.38
C ARG A 100 9.32 0.50 -1.66
N ASN A 101 9.75 -0.76 -1.63
CA ASN A 101 10.36 -1.41 -2.79
C ASN A 101 9.38 -1.50 -3.95
N THR A 102 8.10 -1.70 -3.66
CA THR A 102 7.02 -1.69 -4.66
C THR A 102 6.88 -0.31 -5.32
N LEU A 103 6.84 0.76 -4.52
CA LEU A 103 6.75 2.13 -5.04
C LEU A 103 7.96 2.50 -5.91
N VAL A 104 9.17 2.17 -5.46
CA VAL A 104 10.40 2.35 -6.25
C VAL A 104 10.30 1.60 -7.57
N LYS A 105 9.84 0.34 -7.55
CA LYS A 105 9.71 -0.47 -8.78
C LYS A 105 8.70 0.14 -9.76
N ILE A 106 7.58 0.68 -9.26
CA ILE A 106 6.61 1.39 -10.09
C ILE A 106 7.27 2.60 -10.76
N LEU A 107 7.99 3.42 -9.99
CA LEU A 107 8.68 4.60 -10.51
C LEU A 107 9.76 4.26 -11.54
N GLU A 108 10.55 3.21 -11.29
CA GLU A 108 11.52 2.69 -12.27
C GLU A 108 10.85 2.22 -13.57
N THR A 109 9.61 1.75 -13.51
CA THR A 109 8.88 1.22 -14.67
C THR A 109 8.23 2.34 -15.50
N MET A 110 7.83 3.44 -14.85
CA MET A 110 7.12 4.56 -15.49
C MET A 110 8.04 5.66 -16.02
N ASN A 111 9.35 5.57 -15.77
CA ASN A 111 10.32 6.52 -16.31
C ASN A 111 10.59 6.16 -17.79
N ASP A 112 9.68 6.59 -18.68
CA ASP A 112 9.57 6.20 -20.10
C ASP A 112 10.63 6.84 -21.04
N GLU A 113 11.62 7.57 -20.52
CA GLU A 113 12.84 7.79 -21.31
C GLU A 113 13.56 6.43 -21.38
N CYS A 114 13.76 5.89 -22.59
CA CYS A 114 14.20 4.52 -22.89
C CYS A 114 15.50 3.99 -22.24
N ASP A 115 16.08 4.71 -21.29
CA ASP A 115 17.11 4.26 -20.38
C ASP A 115 16.52 4.13 -18.99
N TYR A 116 16.53 2.92 -18.41
CA TYR A 116 16.19 2.66 -17.01
C TYR A 116 16.89 3.65 -16.07
N LYS A 117 16.26 4.79 -15.79
CA LYS A 117 16.73 5.75 -14.79
C LYS A 117 16.44 5.11 -13.44
N LYS A 118 17.48 4.57 -12.81
CA LYS A 118 17.44 4.19 -11.40
C LYS A 118 16.86 5.37 -10.63
N VAL A 119 15.86 5.11 -9.80
CA VAL A 119 15.40 6.07 -8.81
C VAL A 119 16.63 6.52 -8.01
N ASP A 120 16.91 7.82 -8.03
CA ASP A 120 18.07 8.38 -7.38
C ASP A 120 18.01 8.23 -5.85
N LEU A 121 19.14 8.47 -5.19
CA LEU A 121 19.23 8.30 -3.75
C LEU A 121 18.35 9.31 -2.99
N GLN A 122 18.22 10.53 -3.51
CA GLN A 122 17.46 11.60 -2.87
C GLN A 122 15.97 11.26 -2.79
N LEU A 123 15.39 10.80 -3.91
CA LEU A 123 14.00 10.36 -3.95
C LEU A 123 13.75 9.16 -3.03
N LYS A 124 14.73 8.25 -2.88
CA LYS A 124 14.60 7.13 -1.92
C LYS A 124 14.56 7.60 -0.48
N ASP A 125 15.39 8.57 -0.12
CA ASP A 125 15.42 9.13 1.23
C ASP A 125 14.13 9.93 1.53
N GLU A 126 13.67 10.75 0.58
CA GLU A 126 12.38 11.46 0.69
C GLU A 126 11.19 10.50 0.76
N LEU A 127 11.26 9.38 0.03
CA LEU A 127 10.26 8.33 0.09
C LEU A 127 10.23 7.67 1.47
N GLU A 128 11.38 7.34 2.05
CA GLU A 128 11.44 6.73 3.40
C GLU A 128 10.81 7.66 4.43
N ILE A 129 11.14 8.96 4.42
CA ILE A 129 10.55 9.95 5.33
C ILE A 129 9.03 10.03 5.15
N THR A 130 8.56 10.01 3.90
CA THR A 130 7.13 10.03 3.59
C THR A 130 6.43 8.77 4.11
N LEU A 131 7.07 7.61 3.97
CA LEU A 131 6.55 6.34 4.44
C LEU A 131 6.50 6.24 5.96
N ASP A 132 7.50 6.77 6.66
CA ASP A 132 7.49 6.86 8.13
C ASP A 132 6.31 7.69 8.61
N TYR A 133 6.10 8.87 8.00
CA TYR A 133 4.95 9.70 8.32
C TYR A 133 3.62 8.97 8.05
N ILE A 134 3.45 8.34 6.89
CA ILE A 134 2.23 7.58 6.57
C ILE A 134 2.02 6.46 7.59
N PHE A 135 3.07 5.72 7.93
CA PHE A 135 2.99 4.62 8.88
C PHE A 135 2.57 5.09 10.27
N GLU A 136 3.13 6.19 10.77
CA GLU A 136 2.72 6.78 12.06
C GLU A 136 1.21 7.11 12.07
N ASN A 137 0.71 7.76 11.01
CA ASN A 137 -0.72 8.08 10.90
C ASN A 137 -1.61 6.82 10.80
N ILE A 138 -1.14 5.74 10.15
CA ILE A 138 -1.85 4.45 10.15
C ILE A 138 -1.94 3.91 11.58
N MET A 139 -0.84 3.96 12.34
CA MET A 139 -0.77 3.42 13.70
C MET A 139 -1.67 4.18 14.70
N GLU A 140 -2.00 5.44 14.43
CA GLU A 140 -3.01 6.19 15.21
C GLU A 140 -4.44 5.63 15.04
N LEU A 141 -4.74 5.08 13.85
CA LEU A 141 -6.04 4.50 13.51
C LEU A 141 -6.10 2.99 13.76
N VAL A 142 -4.96 2.31 13.64
CA VAL A 142 -4.80 0.85 13.68
C VAL A 142 -3.75 0.49 14.74
N PRO A 143 -4.11 0.53 16.03
CA PRO A 143 -3.16 0.30 17.12
C PRO A 143 -2.69 -1.15 17.16
N TYR A 144 -1.55 -1.41 17.82
CA TYR A 144 -0.85 -2.71 17.90
C TYR A 144 -1.68 -3.92 18.39
N LYS A 145 -2.89 -3.72 18.91
CA LYS A 145 -3.74 -4.82 19.37
C LYS A 145 -5.21 -4.51 19.12
N ILE A 146 -5.77 -5.17 18.11
CA ILE A 146 -7.18 -5.17 17.77
C ILE A 146 -7.72 -6.58 18.03
N VAL A 147 -8.83 -6.68 18.76
CA VAL A 147 -9.50 -7.95 19.08
C VAL A 147 -10.88 -7.93 18.47
N PHE A 148 -11.20 -8.92 17.63
CA PHE A 148 -12.55 -9.13 17.11
C PHE A 148 -13.33 -9.99 18.11
N VAL A 149 -14.14 -9.33 18.95
CA VAL A 149 -15.06 -9.98 19.91
C VAL A 149 -16.33 -10.44 19.20
#